data_AF-A0A8S8ZKP4-F1
#
_entry.id   AF-A0A8S8ZKP4-F1
#
_cell.length_a   1.000
_cell.length_b   1.000
_cell.length_c   1.000
_cell.angle_alpha   90.00
_cell.angle_beta   90.00
_cell.angle_gamma   90.00
#
_symmetry.space_group_name_H-M   'P 1'
#
loop_
_entity.id
_entity.type
_entity.pdbx_description
1 polymer ?
#
loop_
_entity_poly.entity_id
_entity_poly.type
_entity_poly.pdbx_seq_one_letter_code
_entity_poly.pdbx_strand_id
1 'polypeptide(L)'
;MDSVVQYLLNHSRLEITLVRITECTADSFNVSVEAQVTSTGPVGSIIDAMLVDLVYLDREFGKMLLPRVKTRFNGAHVHFYDQTIHISDMAIWLQLLSDSIHNEKLMYQLRNGEAHLKGPFGTTAQCGYNKDIHVLGMNGFPVLIKDVDPEEGKVVMTMRNLSTFEIDYGPTVFEIQEGGEEGQWRTIARLKGDFFTKRGEFHVPLEVETVSLDDETNRHVDGEGEVNGSVISPAARKLGLDVEKTYYFQGVRTEKEGAWTNEAIKLIRSPVLLTEKFISLY
;
A
#
# COMPACT_ATOMS: atom_id res chain seq x y z
N MET A 1 21.08 28.34 20.03
CA MET A 1 22.09 27.93 19.03
C MET A 1 21.48 26.97 18.00
N ASP A 2 20.18 26.64 18.13
CA ASP A 2 19.51 25.58 17.36
C ASP A 2 18.92 26.00 16.01
N SER A 3 18.93 27.29 15.63
CA SER A 3 18.31 27.73 14.36
C SER A 3 19.00 27.15 13.12
N VAL A 4 20.33 26.99 13.14
CA VAL A 4 21.08 26.39 12.04
C VAL A 4 20.86 24.88 11.98
N VAL A 5 20.82 24.21 13.13
CA VAL A 5 20.55 22.76 13.20
C VAL A 5 19.12 22.47 12.76
N GLN A 6 18.15 23.25 13.24
CA GLN A 6 16.77 23.21 12.80
C GLN A 6 16.66 23.49 11.29
N TYR A 7 17.39 24.47 10.77
CA TYR A 7 17.43 24.75 9.33
C TYR A 7 17.94 23.55 8.53
N LEU A 8 19.07 22.96 8.91
CA LEU A 8 19.66 21.79 8.25
C LEU A 8 18.72 20.59 8.32
N LEU A 9 18.12 20.34 9.48
CA LEU A 9 17.13 19.29 9.62
C LEU A 9 15.94 19.54 8.74
N ASN A 10 15.34 20.72 8.73
CA ASN A 10 14.19 21.04 7.89
C ASN A 10 14.51 20.85 6.39
N HIS A 11 15.73 21.21 5.95
CA HIS A 11 16.15 21.10 4.55
C HIS A 11 16.72 19.73 4.15
N SER A 12 16.98 18.83 5.11
CA SER A 12 17.35 17.45 4.77
C SER A 12 16.19 16.74 4.05
N ARG A 13 16.51 15.79 3.17
CA ARG A 13 15.51 15.02 2.42
C ARG A 13 15.52 13.59 2.92
N LEU A 14 14.34 13.07 3.24
CA LEU A 14 14.14 11.67 3.60
C LEU A 14 13.41 11.01 2.43
N GLU A 15 14.08 10.09 1.75
CA GLU A 15 13.56 9.35 0.62
C GLU A 15 13.31 7.90 1.06
N ILE A 16 12.05 7.47 1.05
CA ILE A 16 11.68 6.11 1.39
C ILE A 16 11.75 5.25 0.14
N THR A 17 12.48 4.15 0.22
CA THR A 17 12.62 3.18 -0.86
C THR A 17 11.73 1.96 -0.67
N LEU A 18 11.40 1.61 0.58
CA LEU A 18 10.53 0.48 0.93
C LEU A 18 9.77 0.76 2.23
N VAL A 19 8.49 0.43 2.23
CA VAL A 19 7.64 0.24 3.41
C VAL A 19 7.00 -1.13 3.29
N ARG A 20 7.35 -2.05 4.18
CA ARG A 20 6.73 -3.38 4.23
C ARG A 20 5.85 -3.49 5.46
N ILE A 21 4.61 -3.91 5.25
CA ILE A 21 3.59 -4.10 6.27
C ILE A 21 3.25 -5.59 6.36
N THR A 22 3.37 -6.15 7.56
CA THR A 22 3.10 -7.57 7.85
C THR A 22 2.38 -7.70 9.20
N GLU A 23 1.98 -8.92 9.55
CA GLU A 23 1.40 -9.24 10.88
C GLU A 23 0.24 -8.33 11.28
N CYS A 24 -0.66 -8.06 10.32
CA CYS A 24 -1.80 -7.18 10.51
C CYS A 24 -2.81 -7.78 11.49
N THR A 25 -3.21 -7.03 12.52
CA THR A 25 -4.25 -7.40 13.50
C THR A 25 -5.43 -6.43 13.41
N ALA A 26 -6.32 -6.39 14.40
CA ALA A 26 -7.43 -5.42 14.45
C ALA A 26 -6.96 -3.97 14.62
N ASP A 27 -5.84 -3.76 15.30
CA ASP A 27 -5.41 -2.44 15.79
C ASP A 27 -3.90 -2.21 15.63
N SER A 28 -3.19 -3.13 14.99
CA SER A 28 -1.74 -3.04 14.84
C SER A 28 -1.23 -3.77 13.60
N PHE A 29 0.03 -3.49 13.27
CA PHE A 29 0.78 -4.18 12.23
C PHE A 29 2.28 -4.01 12.49
N ASN A 30 3.09 -4.88 11.89
CA ASN A 30 4.54 -4.71 11.86
C ASN A 30 4.95 -3.94 10.61
N VAL A 31 5.85 -2.97 10.79
CA VAL A 31 6.43 -2.19 9.70
C VAL A 31 7.94 -2.38 9.62
N SER A 32 8.41 -2.55 8.39
CA SER A 32 9.83 -2.47 8.05
C SER A 32 10.02 -1.35 7.05
N VAL A 33 11.00 -0.48 7.27
CA VAL A 33 11.25 0.69 6.42
C VAL A 33 12.71 0.72 5.98
N GLU A 34 12.90 0.99 4.71
CA GLU A 34 14.19 1.35 4.14
C GLU A 34 14.11 2.76 3.55
N ALA A 35 15.05 3.61 3.97
CA ALA A 35 15.09 4.98 3.52
C ALA A 35 16.53 5.51 3.44
N GLN A 36 16.68 6.59 2.68
CA GLN A 36 17.91 7.35 2.57
C GLN A 36 17.66 8.79 2.99
N VAL A 37 18.47 9.29 3.91
CA VAL A 37 18.51 10.71 4.27
C VAL A 37 19.65 11.37 3.50
N THR A 38 19.35 12.43 2.77
CA THR A 38 20.32 13.25 2.04
C THR A 38 20.25 14.70 2.50
N SER A 39 21.21 15.52 2.06
CA SER A 39 21.29 16.95 2.41
C SER A 39 21.38 17.22 3.92
N THR A 40 22.03 16.33 4.67
CA THR A 40 22.20 16.42 6.13
C THR A 40 23.26 17.43 6.58
N GLY A 41 23.81 18.21 5.64
CA GLY A 41 24.88 19.18 5.88
C GLY A 41 26.29 18.63 5.66
N PRO A 42 27.31 19.50 5.70
CA PRO A 42 28.69 19.16 5.35
C PRO A 42 29.40 18.29 6.41
N VAL A 43 28.80 18.10 7.58
CA VAL A 43 29.42 17.51 8.76
C VAL A 43 28.57 16.35 9.28
N GLY A 44 29.20 15.19 9.47
CA GLY A 44 28.52 14.02 10.03
C GLY A 44 28.11 14.24 11.48
N SER A 45 26.90 13.79 11.82
CA SER A 45 26.31 13.91 13.15
C SER A 45 25.61 12.61 13.54
N ILE A 46 25.31 12.46 14.82
CA ILE A 46 24.49 11.37 15.32
C ILE A 46 23.17 11.97 15.78
N ILE A 47 22.07 11.44 15.28
CA ILE A 47 20.71 11.74 15.74
C ILE A 47 20.31 10.56 16.62
N ASP A 48 20.03 10.81 17.90
CA ASP A 48 19.58 9.76 18.82
C ASP A 48 18.18 9.26 18.44
N ALA A 49 17.82 8.05 18.92
CA ALA A 49 16.51 7.48 18.67
C ALA A 49 15.41 8.38 19.27
N MET A 50 14.28 8.48 18.58
CA MET A 50 13.18 9.36 18.97
C MET A 50 11.83 8.78 18.56
N LEU A 51 10.81 9.05 19.36
CA LEU A 51 9.43 8.73 19.01
C LEU A 51 8.87 9.85 18.12
N VAL A 52 8.15 9.49 17.06
CA VAL A 52 7.46 10.43 16.18
C VAL A 52 6.02 10.00 15.97
N ASP A 53 5.16 10.98 15.73
CA ASP A 53 3.77 10.76 15.35
C ASP A 53 3.69 10.54 13.85
N LEU A 54 2.94 9.52 13.43
CA LEU A 54 2.58 9.26 12.05
C LEU A 54 1.28 10.01 11.75
N VAL A 55 1.35 11.01 10.88
CA VAL A 55 0.25 11.94 10.61
C VAL A 55 -0.15 11.88 9.15
N TYR A 56 -1.44 11.73 8.89
CA TYR A 56 -2.04 11.80 7.56
C TYR A 56 -3.29 12.68 7.59
N LEU A 57 -3.45 13.57 6.61
CA LEU A 57 -4.53 14.58 6.58
C LEU A 57 -4.64 15.35 7.92
N ASP A 58 -3.48 15.76 8.45
CA ASP A 58 -3.34 16.50 9.72
C ASP A 58 -3.87 15.75 10.96
N ARG A 59 -4.09 14.44 10.87
CA ARG A 59 -4.50 13.58 11.99
C ARG A 59 -3.49 12.46 12.25
N GLU A 60 -3.20 12.21 13.53
CA GLU A 60 -2.33 11.10 13.94
C GLU A 60 -3.06 9.76 13.73
N PHE A 61 -2.39 8.78 13.11
CA PHE A 61 -2.89 7.41 12.99
C PHE A 61 -2.03 6.37 13.71
N GLY A 62 -0.87 6.77 14.24
CA GLY A 62 -0.01 5.91 15.03
C GLY A 62 1.28 6.61 15.44
N LYS A 63 2.16 5.87 16.14
CA LYS A 63 3.48 6.36 16.55
C LYS A 63 4.56 5.38 16.14
N MET A 64 5.75 5.90 15.86
CA MET A 64 6.89 5.14 15.37
C MET A 64 8.16 5.56 16.10
N LEU A 65 8.95 4.61 16.58
CA LEU A 65 10.28 4.90 17.14
C LEU A 65 11.31 4.88 16.00
N LEU A 66 11.80 6.04 15.63
CA LEU A 66 12.91 6.17 14.70
C LEU A 66 14.22 5.70 15.37
N PRO A 67 15.05 4.91 14.68
CA PRO A 67 16.30 4.42 15.24
C PRO A 67 17.32 5.56 15.35
N ARG A 68 18.39 5.31 16.11
CA ARG A 68 19.56 6.17 16.12
C ARG A 68 20.23 6.17 14.74
N VAL A 69 20.40 7.35 14.14
CA VAL A 69 20.98 7.52 12.80
C VAL A 69 22.32 8.23 12.88
N LYS A 70 23.33 7.70 12.17
CA LYS A 70 24.61 8.39 11.99
C LYS A 70 24.69 8.97 10.58
N THR A 71 24.64 10.29 10.46
CA THR A 71 24.77 11.02 9.20
C THR A 71 26.22 11.23 8.81
N ARG A 72 26.45 11.33 7.50
CA ARG A 72 27.73 11.68 6.88
C ARG A 72 27.49 12.77 5.83
N PHE A 73 28.58 13.32 5.28
CA PHE A 73 28.49 14.35 4.23
C PHE A 73 27.69 13.89 3.00
N ASN A 74 27.67 12.59 2.71
CA ASN A 74 26.91 11.98 1.60
C ASN A 74 25.53 11.45 2.02
N GLY A 75 25.06 11.76 3.23
CA GLY A 75 23.79 11.29 3.78
C GLY A 75 23.91 10.11 4.73
N ALA A 76 22.80 9.40 4.93
CA ALA A 76 22.70 8.20 5.75
C ALA A 76 21.66 7.24 5.17
N HIS A 77 21.91 5.95 5.30
CA HIS A 77 20.87 4.95 5.17
C HIS A 77 20.18 4.74 6.51
N VAL A 78 18.87 4.63 6.50
CA VAL A 78 18.03 4.41 7.67
C VAL A 78 17.20 3.16 7.40
N HIS A 79 17.44 2.14 8.21
CA HIS A 79 16.75 0.86 8.13
C HIS A 79 16.29 0.46 9.52
N PHE A 80 15.05 0.02 9.61
CA PHE A 80 14.52 -0.66 10.78
C PHE A 80 13.47 -1.66 10.32
N TYR A 81 13.37 -2.75 11.07
CA TYR A 81 12.60 -3.92 10.68
C TYR A 81 11.70 -4.35 11.82
N ASP A 82 10.54 -4.87 11.46
CA ASP A 82 9.57 -5.53 12.34
C ASP A 82 9.17 -4.70 13.57
N GLN A 83 9.00 -3.40 13.36
CA GLN A 83 8.49 -2.51 14.40
C GLN A 83 6.96 -2.56 14.43
N THR A 84 6.39 -2.90 15.59
CA THR A 84 4.93 -2.87 15.77
C THR A 84 4.44 -1.42 15.88
N ILE A 85 3.48 -1.08 15.02
CA ILE A 85 2.73 0.18 15.06
C ILE A 85 1.33 -0.13 15.57
N HIS A 86 0.89 0.61 16.58
CA HIS A 86 -0.50 0.62 17.02
C HIS A 86 -1.27 1.73 16.31
N ILE A 87 -2.43 1.38 15.78
CA ILE A 87 -3.31 2.28 15.05
C ILE A 87 -4.14 3.06 16.07
N SER A 88 -3.89 4.37 16.16
CA SER A 88 -4.66 5.27 17.04
C SER A 88 -5.94 5.79 16.37
N ASP A 89 -5.98 5.81 15.03
CA ASP A 89 -7.13 6.25 14.25
C ASP A 89 -7.32 5.38 13.01
N MET A 90 -8.23 4.41 13.11
CA MET A 90 -8.49 3.45 12.04
C MET A 90 -9.04 4.11 10.77
N ALA A 91 -9.84 5.16 10.89
CA ALA A 91 -10.42 5.83 9.73
C ALA A 91 -9.32 6.51 8.89
N ILE A 92 -8.38 7.17 9.56
CA ILE A 92 -7.25 7.82 8.89
C ILE A 92 -6.27 6.79 8.32
N TRP A 93 -6.05 5.68 9.02
CA TRP A 93 -5.27 4.57 8.50
C TRP A 93 -5.86 3.98 7.20
N LEU A 94 -7.17 3.68 7.20
CA LEU A 94 -7.85 3.15 6.00
C LEU A 94 -7.88 4.17 4.86
N GLN A 95 -7.98 5.47 5.18
CA GLN A 95 -7.88 6.53 4.17
C GLN A 95 -6.48 6.57 3.54
N LEU A 96 -5.41 6.49 4.35
CA LEU A 96 -4.04 6.40 3.84
C LEU A 96 -3.86 5.18 2.93
N LEU A 97 -4.40 4.02 3.31
CA LEU A 97 -4.33 2.81 2.48
C LEU A 97 -5.11 3.00 1.17
N SER A 98 -6.32 3.55 1.22
CA SER A 98 -7.12 3.85 0.03
C SER A 98 -6.36 4.76 -0.92
N ASP A 99 -5.81 5.86 -0.41
CA ASP A 99 -5.04 6.81 -1.21
C ASP A 99 -3.73 6.20 -1.72
N SER A 100 -3.10 5.31 -0.96
CA SER A 100 -1.92 4.56 -1.41
C SER A 100 -2.25 3.61 -2.57
N ILE A 101 -3.45 3.04 -2.60
CA ILE A 101 -3.89 2.15 -3.68
C ILE A 101 -4.23 2.97 -4.92
N HIS A 102 -4.96 4.07 -4.77
CA HIS A 102 -5.56 4.78 -5.91
C HIS A 102 -4.70 5.90 -6.49
N ASN A 103 -3.81 6.50 -5.71
CA ASN A 103 -3.01 7.65 -6.16
C ASN A 103 -1.57 7.24 -6.49
N GLU A 104 -0.96 7.89 -7.48
CA GLU A 104 0.44 7.68 -7.85
C GLU A 104 1.42 8.23 -6.80
N LYS A 105 1.03 9.33 -6.15
CA LYS A 105 1.86 10.04 -5.18
C LYS A 105 1.02 10.36 -3.97
N LEU A 106 1.60 10.16 -2.81
CA LEU A 106 1.01 10.54 -1.53
C LEU A 106 2.06 11.17 -0.64
N MET A 107 1.58 11.95 0.32
CA MET A 107 2.41 12.56 1.35
C MET A 107 1.76 12.30 2.70
N TYR A 108 2.57 11.80 3.62
CA TYR A 108 2.23 11.75 5.04
C TYR A 108 3.37 12.41 5.83
N GLN A 109 3.17 12.64 7.12
CA GLN A 109 4.08 13.44 7.92
C GLN A 109 4.58 12.66 9.13
N LEU A 110 5.84 12.88 9.47
CA LEU A 110 6.39 12.59 10.79
C LEU A 110 6.34 13.89 11.59
N ARG A 111 5.68 13.89 12.74
CA ARG A 111 5.50 15.09 13.57
C ARG A 111 5.90 14.84 15.01
N ASN A 112 6.07 15.94 15.75
CA ASN A 112 6.29 15.97 17.20
C ASN A 112 7.48 15.15 17.70
N GLY A 113 8.48 14.90 16.85
CA GLY A 113 9.71 14.25 17.30
C GLY A 113 10.62 15.21 18.05
N GLU A 114 11.28 14.72 19.09
CA GLU A 114 12.33 15.45 19.80
C GLU A 114 13.70 14.93 19.37
N ALA A 115 14.35 15.64 18.45
CA ALA A 115 15.65 15.23 17.93
C ALA A 115 16.78 15.75 18.83
N HIS A 116 17.57 14.83 19.36
CA HIS A 116 18.83 15.11 20.04
C HIS A 116 20.01 14.78 19.12
N LEU A 117 20.83 15.78 18.82
CA LEU A 117 21.95 15.66 17.90
C LEU A 117 23.28 15.78 18.62
N LYS A 118 24.23 14.94 18.23
CA LYS A 118 25.63 14.97 18.64
C LYS A 118 26.50 15.19 17.40
N GLY A 119 27.09 16.38 17.31
CA GLY A 119 28.03 16.76 16.26
C GLY A 119 29.48 16.49 16.66
N PRO A 120 30.45 16.86 15.81
CA PRO A 120 31.87 16.77 16.12
C PRO A 120 32.26 17.66 17.31
N PHE A 121 33.41 17.37 17.87
CA PHE A 121 34.02 18.16 18.97
C PHE A 121 33.11 18.29 20.21
N GLY A 122 32.20 17.33 20.43
CA GLY A 122 31.31 17.29 21.59
C GLY A 122 30.14 18.27 21.52
N THR A 123 29.86 18.86 20.35
CA THR A 123 28.70 19.73 20.16
C THR A 123 27.40 18.94 20.26
N THR A 124 26.41 19.52 20.94
CA THR A 124 25.07 18.93 21.07
C THR A 124 24.00 19.97 20.73
N ALA A 125 22.86 19.51 20.22
CA ALA A 125 21.72 20.34 19.90
C ALA A 125 20.42 19.57 20.13
N GLN A 126 19.35 20.31 20.43
CA GLN A 126 18.00 19.76 20.58
C GLN A 126 17.03 20.57 19.74
N CYS A 127 16.16 19.90 19.00
CA CYS A 127 15.26 20.56 18.06
C CYS A 127 14.05 19.70 17.71
N GLY A 128 13.02 20.33 17.14
CA GLY A 128 11.82 19.63 16.71
C GLY A 128 12.07 18.89 15.40
N TYR A 129 11.68 17.62 15.35
CA TYR A 129 11.72 16.79 14.16
C TYR A 129 10.33 16.72 13.53
N ASN A 130 10.21 17.40 12.39
CA ASN A 130 9.01 17.39 11.56
C ASN A 130 9.42 17.14 10.12
N LYS A 131 8.85 16.11 9.49
CA LYS A 131 9.17 15.72 8.12
C LYS A 131 7.94 15.43 7.31
N ASP A 132 7.95 15.90 6.08
CA ASP A 132 6.99 15.50 5.06
C ASP A 132 7.63 14.34 4.29
N ILE A 133 6.88 13.26 4.17
CA ILE A 133 7.30 12.00 3.61
C ILE A 133 6.55 11.79 2.32
N HIS A 134 7.25 11.94 1.21
CA HIS A 134 6.72 11.71 -0.12
C HIS A 134 7.00 10.28 -0.53
N VAL A 135 5.96 9.54 -0.88
CA VAL A 135 6.07 8.16 -1.35
C VAL A 135 5.25 7.93 -2.61
N LEU A 136 5.65 6.90 -3.36
CA LEU A 136 4.89 6.45 -4.51
C LEU A 136 3.80 5.50 -4.04
N GLY A 137 2.57 5.78 -4.46
CA GLY A 137 1.44 4.87 -4.32
C GLY A 137 1.37 3.89 -5.48
N MET A 138 0.42 2.98 -5.42
CA MET A 138 0.26 1.86 -6.34
C MET A 138 -0.32 2.33 -7.68
N ASN A 139 -1.15 3.38 -7.66
CA ASN A 139 -1.84 3.90 -8.86
C ASN A 139 -2.72 2.83 -9.54
N GLY A 140 -3.45 2.08 -8.71
CA GLY A 140 -4.12 0.84 -9.05
C GLY A 140 -3.17 -0.34 -9.19
N PHE A 141 -3.73 -1.54 -9.39
CA PHE A 141 -2.95 -2.72 -9.73
C PHE A 141 -3.28 -3.14 -11.16
N PRO A 142 -2.42 -2.91 -12.15
CA PRO A 142 -2.59 -3.60 -13.40
C PRO A 142 -2.52 -5.12 -13.17
N VAL A 143 -3.59 -5.83 -13.52
CA VAL A 143 -3.73 -7.28 -13.32
C VAL A 143 -3.85 -8.01 -14.64
N LEU A 144 -3.02 -9.04 -14.82
CA LEU A 144 -3.08 -9.96 -15.96
C LEU A 144 -3.22 -11.40 -15.45
N ILE A 145 -4.26 -12.13 -15.87
CA ILE A 145 -4.34 -13.57 -15.60
C ILE A 145 -3.53 -14.30 -16.67
N LYS A 146 -2.35 -14.78 -16.30
CA LYS A 146 -1.37 -15.30 -17.27
C LYS A 146 -1.64 -16.76 -17.64
N ASP A 147 -2.01 -17.57 -16.67
CA ASP A 147 -2.24 -18.99 -16.87
C ASP A 147 -3.34 -19.49 -15.93
N VAL A 148 -3.98 -20.56 -16.38
CA VAL A 148 -5.06 -21.25 -15.71
C VAL A 148 -4.75 -22.73 -15.77
N ASP A 149 -4.65 -23.38 -14.63
CA ASP A 149 -4.61 -24.84 -14.55
C ASP A 149 -6.05 -25.34 -14.30
N PRO A 150 -6.74 -25.85 -15.34
CA PRO A 150 -8.11 -26.33 -15.19
C PRO A 150 -8.22 -27.64 -14.41
N GLU A 151 -7.14 -28.44 -14.32
CA GLU A 151 -7.16 -29.70 -13.58
C GLU A 151 -6.99 -29.45 -12.08
N GLU A 152 -6.15 -28.48 -11.71
CA GLU A 152 -5.95 -28.07 -10.31
C GLU A 152 -6.91 -26.96 -9.85
N GLY A 153 -7.67 -26.35 -10.76
CA GLY A 153 -8.54 -25.21 -10.47
C GLY A 153 -7.76 -23.99 -9.98
N LYS A 154 -6.57 -23.73 -10.52
CA LYS A 154 -5.69 -22.64 -10.09
C LYS A 154 -5.47 -21.62 -11.18
N VAL A 155 -5.34 -20.35 -10.81
CA VAL A 155 -4.91 -19.26 -11.70
C VAL A 155 -3.63 -18.64 -11.18
N VAL A 156 -2.76 -18.24 -12.11
CA VAL A 156 -1.60 -17.44 -11.79
C VAL A 156 -1.80 -16.02 -12.32
N MET A 157 -1.96 -15.09 -11.39
CA MET A 157 -2.11 -13.67 -11.68
C MET A 157 -0.73 -13.02 -11.71
N THR A 158 -0.43 -12.29 -12.77
CA THR A 158 0.74 -11.43 -12.86
C THR A 158 0.31 -10.00 -12.58
N MET A 159 0.94 -9.39 -11.60
CA MET A 159 0.65 -8.02 -11.15
C MET A 159 1.92 -7.21 -11.11
N ARG A 160 1.79 -5.89 -11.26
CA ARG A 160 2.91 -4.96 -11.16
C ARG A 160 2.58 -3.85 -10.18
N ASN A 161 3.45 -3.65 -9.21
CA ASN A 161 3.34 -2.61 -8.21
C ASN A 161 4.58 -1.69 -8.27
N LEU A 162 4.36 -0.43 -8.63
CA LEU A 162 5.42 0.59 -8.71
C LEU A 162 5.58 1.41 -7.43
N SER A 163 4.74 1.15 -6.42
CA SER A 163 4.77 1.86 -5.15
C SER A 163 5.98 1.47 -4.31
N THR A 164 6.21 2.23 -3.24
CA THR A 164 7.15 1.85 -2.18
C THR A 164 6.57 0.86 -1.18
N PHE A 165 5.28 0.50 -1.30
CA PHE A 165 4.57 -0.32 -0.33
C PHE A 165 4.55 -1.80 -0.72
N GLU A 166 4.87 -2.65 0.25
CA GLU A 166 4.62 -4.07 0.24
C GLU A 166 3.68 -4.40 1.40
N ILE A 167 2.57 -5.08 1.13
CA ILE A 167 1.55 -5.38 2.14
C ILE A 167 1.22 -6.85 2.05
N ASP A 168 1.29 -7.54 3.18
CA ASP A 168 0.77 -8.88 3.34
C ASP A 168 -0.68 -8.83 3.86
N TYR A 169 -1.62 -9.32 3.04
CA TYR A 169 -3.03 -9.40 3.40
C TYR A 169 -3.40 -10.78 3.98
N GLY A 170 -2.51 -11.76 3.88
CA GLY A 170 -2.77 -13.16 4.24
C GLY A 170 -3.78 -13.84 3.32
N PRO A 171 -4.57 -14.81 3.82
CA PRO A 171 -5.57 -15.49 3.03
C PRO A 171 -6.74 -14.56 2.68
N THR A 172 -7.03 -14.45 1.39
CA THR A 172 -7.99 -13.49 0.84
C THR A 172 -8.97 -14.15 -0.12
N VAL A 173 -10.11 -13.47 -0.31
CA VAL A 173 -11.11 -13.80 -1.31
C VAL A 173 -11.28 -12.61 -2.23
N PHE A 174 -11.18 -12.87 -3.53
CA PHE A 174 -11.45 -11.94 -4.61
C PHE A 174 -12.58 -12.43 -5.50
N GLU A 175 -13.19 -11.50 -6.22
CA GLU A 175 -14.16 -11.78 -7.27
C GLU A 175 -13.68 -11.20 -8.60
N ILE A 176 -13.91 -11.94 -9.68
CA ILE A 176 -13.87 -11.39 -11.03
C ILE A 176 -15.28 -10.97 -11.39
N GLN A 177 -15.44 -9.69 -11.71
CA GLN A 177 -16.71 -9.08 -12.07
C GLN A 177 -16.70 -8.66 -13.54
N GLU A 178 -17.72 -9.05 -14.29
CA GLU A 178 -18.01 -8.54 -15.64
C GLU A 178 -18.96 -7.35 -15.52
N GLY A 179 -18.65 -6.24 -16.21
CA GLY A 179 -19.56 -5.11 -16.34
C GLY A 179 -20.55 -5.32 -17.48
N GLY A 180 -21.85 -5.18 -17.20
CA GLY A 180 -22.93 -5.21 -18.20
C GLY A 180 -23.40 -3.81 -18.63
N GLU A 181 -24.35 -3.78 -19.57
CA GLU A 181 -25.09 -2.56 -19.91
C GLU A 181 -25.79 -2.01 -18.65
N GLU A 182 -25.81 -0.68 -18.48
CA GLU A 182 -26.39 0.03 -17.32
C GLU A 182 -25.64 -0.07 -15.97
N GLY A 183 -24.36 -0.48 -15.96
CA GLY A 183 -23.51 -0.41 -14.75
C GLY A 183 -23.77 -1.51 -13.72
N GLN A 184 -24.49 -2.58 -14.13
CA GLN A 184 -24.61 -3.79 -13.34
C GLN A 184 -23.32 -4.62 -13.42
N TRP A 185 -22.84 -5.07 -12.26
CA TRP A 185 -21.66 -5.93 -12.15
C TRP A 185 -22.10 -7.34 -11.81
N ARG A 186 -21.66 -8.32 -12.62
CA ARG A 186 -21.92 -9.73 -12.38
C ARG A 186 -20.62 -10.43 -11.98
N THR A 187 -20.64 -11.12 -10.84
CA THR A 187 -19.53 -12.00 -10.46
C THR A 187 -19.54 -13.25 -11.33
N ILE A 188 -18.43 -13.50 -12.02
CA ILE A 188 -18.25 -14.67 -12.89
C ILE A 188 -17.32 -15.72 -12.27
N ALA A 189 -16.44 -15.33 -11.35
CA ALA A 189 -15.53 -16.23 -10.67
C ALA A 189 -15.17 -15.73 -9.27
N ARG A 190 -14.90 -16.66 -8.35
CA ARG A 190 -14.30 -16.37 -7.04
C ARG A 190 -12.89 -16.92 -6.99
N LEU A 191 -11.96 -16.13 -6.47
CA LEU A 191 -10.56 -16.50 -6.34
C LEU A 191 -10.17 -16.49 -4.86
N LYS A 192 -9.50 -17.53 -4.39
CA LYS A 192 -9.07 -17.66 -2.99
C LYS A 192 -7.59 -17.98 -2.88
N GLY A 193 -6.94 -17.44 -1.85
CA GLY A 193 -5.56 -17.77 -1.54
C GLY A 193 -4.82 -16.62 -0.86
N ASP A 194 -3.55 -16.86 -0.56
CA ASP A 194 -2.69 -15.86 0.05
C ASP A 194 -2.40 -14.72 -0.94
N PHE A 195 -2.66 -13.49 -0.50
CA PHE A 195 -2.42 -12.30 -1.29
C PHE A 195 -1.47 -11.34 -0.60
N PHE A 196 -0.52 -10.86 -1.37
CA PHE A 196 0.45 -9.86 -0.96
C PHE A 196 0.74 -8.93 -2.13
N THR A 197 1.25 -7.75 -1.82
CA THR A 197 1.80 -6.83 -2.81
C THR A 197 3.31 -6.77 -2.62
N LYS A 198 4.06 -6.93 -3.71
CA LYS A 198 5.53 -6.81 -3.72
C LYS A 198 5.96 -5.75 -4.73
N ARG A 199 7.05 -5.05 -4.46
CA ARG A 199 7.56 -4.05 -5.42
C ARG A 199 8.02 -4.73 -6.70
N GLY A 200 7.67 -4.15 -7.84
CA GLY A 200 7.98 -4.69 -9.16
C GLY A 200 6.89 -5.63 -9.69
N GLU A 201 7.31 -6.59 -10.52
CA GLU A 201 6.43 -7.65 -11.03
C GLU A 201 6.41 -8.83 -10.06
N PHE A 202 5.23 -9.36 -9.79
CA PHE A 202 5.05 -10.54 -8.94
C PHE A 202 3.90 -11.41 -9.42
N HIS A 203 3.93 -12.67 -8.99
CA HIS A 203 2.93 -13.68 -9.33
C HIS A 203 2.17 -14.12 -8.09
N VAL A 204 0.85 -14.20 -8.20
CA VAL A 204 -0.04 -14.67 -7.15
C VAL A 204 -0.82 -15.88 -7.65
N PRO A 205 -0.57 -17.08 -7.11
CA PRO A 205 -1.40 -18.25 -7.36
C PRO A 205 -2.68 -18.15 -6.51
N LEU A 206 -3.84 -18.31 -7.12
CA LEU A 206 -5.14 -18.38 -6.44
C LEU A 206 -5.93 -19.60 -6.91
N GLU A 207 -6.71 -20.19 -6.03
CA GLU A 207 -7.70 -21.22 -6.34
C GLU A 207 -8.96 -20.56 -6.90
N VAL A 208 -9.53 -21.18 -7.93
CA VAL A 208 -10.73 -20.71 -8.62
C VAL A 208 -11.92 -21.52 -8.15
N GLU A 209 -12.90 -20.84 -7.57
CA GLU A 209 -14.23 -21.36 -7.36
C GLU A 209 -15.16 -20.81 -8.45
N THR A 210 -15.61 -21.70 -9.34
CA THR A 210 -16.60 -21.35 -10.37
C THR A 210 -17.92 -21.02 -9.69
N VAL A 211 -18.51 -19.87 -10.04
CA VAL A 211 -19.87 -19.52 -9.58
C VAL A 211 -20.84 -20.05 -10.64
N SER A 212 -21.74 -20.98 -10.28
CA SER A 212 -22.74 -21.48 -11.22
C SER A 212 -23.60 -20.32 -11.71
N LEU A 213 -23.69 -20.16 -13.03
CA LEU A 213 -24.41 -19.07 -13.70
C LEU A 213 -25.93 -19.06 -13.44
N ASP A 214 -26.46 -20.08 -12.75
CA ASP A 214 -27.88 -20.29 -12.45
C ASP A 214 -28.34 -19.75 -11.09
N ASP A 215 -27.44 -19.29 -10.22
CA ASP A 215 -27.82 -18.71 -8.92
C ASP A 215 -28.10 -17.20 -9.07
N GLU A 216 -29.28 -16.89 -9.58
CA GLU A 216 -29.87 -15.53 -9.68
C GLU A 216 -30.19 -14.88 -8.31
N THR A 217 -29.61 -15.37 -7.23
CA THR A 217 -29.88 -14.90 -5.85
C THR A 217 -28.60 -14.47 -5.14
N ASN A 218 -28.04 -13.35 -5.58
CA ASN A 218 -27.40 -12.41 -4.65
C ASN A 218 -27.37 -11.00 -5.24
N ARG A 219 -28.54 -10.33 -5.17
CA ARG A 219 -28.60 -8.87 -5.21
C ARG A 219 -27.96 -8.32 -3.94
N HIS A 220 -26.65 -8.10 -3.94
CA HIS A 220 -26.07 -7.09 -3.06
C HIS A 220 -26.27 -5.72 -3.72
N VAL A 221 -27.46 -5.15 -3.47
CA VAL A 221 -27.64 -3.71 -3.49
C VAL A 221 -27.11 -3.25 -2.13
N ASP A 222 -25.96 -2.58 -2.15
CA ASP A 222 -25.64 -1.45 -1.29
C ASP A 222 -24.36 -0.83 -1.83
N GLY A 223 -24.55 0.08 -2.78
CA GLY A 223 -23.53 0.90 -3.38
C GLY A 223 -24.07 2.30 -3.59
N GLU A 224 -24.43 2.98 -2.50
CA GLU A 224 -24.45 4.45 -2.51
C GLU A 224 -22.99 4.93 -2.56
N GLY A 225 -22.44 4.91 -3.76
CA GLY A 225 -21.21 5.60 -4.11
C GLY A 225 -21.45 6.22 -5.48
N GLU A 226 -21.50 7.55 -5.54
CA GLU A 226 -21.48 8.27 -6.82
C GLU A 226 -20.35 7.73 -7.70
N VAL A 227 -20.73 7.10 -8.80
CA VAL A 227 -19.79 6.65 -9.85
C VAL A 227 -19.29 7.91 -10.54
N ASN A 228 -18.20 8.48 -10.02
CA ASN A 228 -17.36 9.34 -10.84
C ASN A 228 -16.82 8.46 -11.97
N GLY A 229 -17.14 8.86 -13.20
CA GLY A 229 -17.02 8.04 -14.40
C GLY A 229 -15.71 7.26 -14.51
N SER A 230 -15.84 6.02 -14.98
CA SER A 230 -14.79 5.11 -15.44
C SER A 230 -13.62 5.86 -16.10
N VAL A 231 -12.60 6.21 -15.32
CA VAL A 231 -11.30 6.63 -15.82
C VAL A 231 -10.39 5.43 -15.69
N ILE A 232 -10.23 4.69 -16.79
CA ILE A 232 -9.20 3.65 -16.93
C ILE A 232 -7.85 4.27 -16.56
N SER A 233 -7.16 3.70 -15.57
CA SER A 233 -5.88 4.24 -15.10
C SER A 233 -4.86 4.26 -16.26
N PRO A 234 -3.91 5.21 -16.28
CA PRO A 234 -2.85 5.23 -17.28
C PRO A 234 -2.04 3.92 -17.35
N ALA A 235 -1.97 3.16 -16.25
CA ALA A 235 -1.34 1.84 -16.20
C ALA A 235 -2.13 0.79 -16.99
N ALA A 236 -3.46 0.81 -16.89
CA ALA A 236 -4.35 -0.08 -17.63
C ALA A 236 -4.32 0.17 -19.16
N ARG A 237 -4.26 1.44 -19.60
CA ARG A 237 -4.08 1.76 -21.04
C ARG A 237 -2.77 1.25 -21.62
N LYS A 238 -1.68 1.25 -20.82
CA LYS A 238 -0.37 0.72 -21.25
C LYS A 238 -0.37 -0.79 -21.48
N LEU A 239 -1.38 -1.50 -20.98
CA LEU A 239 -1.56 -2.94 -21.17
C LEU A 239 -2.53 -3.32 -22.29
N GLY A 240 -3.10 -2.35 -23.02
CA GLY A 240 -3.98 -2.63 -24.17
C GLY A 240 -5.40 -3.09 -23.80
N LEU A 241 -5.91 -2.69 -22.63
CA LEU A 241 -7.29 -2.97 -22.19
C LEU A 241 -8.33 -2.27 -23.10
N ASP A 242 -9.24 -3.08 -23.68
CA ASP A 242 -10.35 -2.65 -24.57
C ASP A 242 -11.64 -2.34 -23.77
N VAL A 243 -12.50 -1.49 -24.34
CA VAL A 243 -13.60 -0.80 -23.64
C VAL A 243 -14.94 -1.57 -23.69
N GLU A 244 -15.10 -2.52 -24.61
CA GLU A 244 -16.41 -3.16 -24.86
C GLU A 244 -16.79 -4.26 -23.85
N LYS A 245 -15.81 -4.87 -23.16
CA LYS A 245 -16.04 -5.76 -22.01
C LYS A 245 -14.97 -5.51 -20.94
N THR A 246 -15.34 -4.77 -19.89
CA THR A 246 -14.39 -4.48 -18.80
C THR A 246 -14.61 -5.47 -17.67
N TYR A 247 -13.61 -6.32 -17.41
CA TYR A 247 -13.57 -7.16 -16.22
C TYR A 247 -12.82 -6.47 -15.10
N TYR A 248 -13.27 -6.68 -13.86
CA TYR A 248 -12.61 -6.16 -12.66
C TYR A 248 -12.27 -7.29 -11.71
N PHE A 249 -11.08 -7.19 -11.12
CA PHE A 249 -10.65 -7.92 -9.95
C PHE A 249 -10.99 -7.08 -8.71
N GLN A 250 -11.85 -7.62 -7.85
CA GLN A 250 -12.39 -6.94 -6.66
C GLN A 250 -12.07 -7.75 -5.41
N GLY A 251 -11.41 -7.13 -4.43
CA GLY A 251 -11.23 -7.74 -3.11
C GLY A 251 -12.55 -7.75 -2.33
N VAL A 252 -12.85 -8.88 -1.68
CA VAL A 252 -14.11 -9.07 -0.94
C VAL A 252 -13.88 -9.11 0.56
N ARG A 253 -12.95 -9.98 1.00
CA ARG A 253 -12.65 -10.20 2.41
C ARG A 253 -11.30 -10.88 2.61
N THR A 254 -10.83 -10.86 3.85
CA THR A 254 -9.72 -11.72 4.30
C THR A 254 -10.25 -12.79 5.25
N GLU A 255 -9.66 -13.98 5.25
CA GLU A 255 -10.04 -15.03 6.22
C GLU A 255 -9.35 -14.85 7.58
N LYS A 256 -8.46 -13.86 7.69
CA LYS A 256 -7.87 -13.43 8.95
C LYS A 256 -8.90 -12.67 9.78
N GLU A 257 -9.59 -13.38 10.67
CA GLU A 257 -10.62 -12.80 11.53
C GLU A 257 -10.09 -11.59 12.33
N GLY A 258 -10.85 -10.50 12.31
CA GLY A 258 -10.58 -9.31 13.08
C GLY A 258 -9.46 -8.41 12.55
N ALA A 259 -8.70 -8.79 11.54
CA ALA A 259 -7.64 -7.94 11.00
C ALA A 259 -8.20 -6.78 10.15
N TRP A 260 -7.58 -5.59 10.24
CA TRP A 260 -7.97 -4.43 9.42
C TRP A 260 -7.80 -4.67 7.91
N THR A 261 -7.01 -5.69 7.54
CA THR A 261 -6.86 -6.14 6.15
C THR A 261 -8.18 -6.53 5.51
N ASN A 262 -9.18 -6.94 6.30
CA ASN A 262 -10.52 -7.24 5.80
C ASN A 262 -11.23 -6.02 5.21
N GLU A 263 -10.98 -4.82 5.74
CA GLU A 263 -11.50 -3.58 5.17
C GLU A 263 -10.59 -3.07 4.05
N ALA A 264 -9.27 -3.20 4.22
CA ALA A 264 -8.31 -2.75 3.22
C ALA A 264 -8.41 -3.53 1.90
N ILE A 265 -8.69 -4.83 1.94
CA ILE A 265 -8.80 -5.67 0.73
C ILE A 265 -9.94 -5.19 -0.18
N LYS A 266 -11.02 -4.65 0.40
CA LYS A 266 -12.19 -4.14 -0.34
C LYS A 266 -11.86 -2.88 -1.15
N LEU A 267 -10.80 -2.18 -0.77
CA LEU A 267 -10.28 -1.02 -1.51
C LEU A 267 -9.57 -1.43 -2.80
N ILE A 268 -9.21 -2.72 -2.96
CA ILE A 268 -8.61 -3.23 -4.18
C ILE A 268 -9.71 -3.50 -5.20
N ARG A 269 -9.84 -2.59 -6.16
CA ARG A 269 -10.61 -2.77 -7.38
C ARG A 269 -9.72 -2.43 -8.55
N SER A 270 -9.52 -3.36 -9.48
CA SER A 270 -8.62 -3.13 -10.60
C SER A 270 -9.10 -3.80 -11.88
N PRO A 271 -8.94 -3.14 -13.04
CA PRO A 271 -9.27 -3.77 -14.31
C PRO A 271 -8.35 -4.98 -14.54
N VAL A 272 -8.93 -6.07 -15.03
CA VAL A 272 -8.21 -7.32 -15.29
C VAL A 272 -8.32 -7.72 -16.76
N LEU A 273 -7.18 -8.13 -17.33
CA LEU A 273 -7.13 -8.80 -18.62
C LEU A 273 -7.29 -10.30 -18.41
N LEU A 274 -8.39 -10.85 -18.96
CA LEU A 274 -8.63 -12.29 -18.99
C LEU A 274 -8.05 -12.89 -20.28
N THR A 275 -7.41 -14.04 -20.17
CA THR A 275 -6.98 -14.82 -21.34
C THR A 275 -8.15 -15.63 -21.90
N GLU A 276 -8.11 -15.97 -23.20
CA GLU A 276 -9.11 -16.86 -23.82
C GLU A 276 -9.24 -18.19 -23.06
N LYS A 277 -8.13 -18.72 -22.54
CA LYS A 277 -8.08 -19.93 -21.71
C LYS A 277 -8.92 -19.78 -20.43
N PHE A 278 -8.82 -18.63 -19.75
CA PHE A 278 -9.65 -18.35 -18.58
C PHE A 278 -11.13 -18.22 -18.94
N ILE A 279 -11.43 -17.50 -20.02
CA ILE A 279 -12.81 -17.30 -20.48
C ILE A 279 -13.46 -18.64 -20.84
N SER A 280 -12.72 -19.57 -21.47
CA SER A 280 -13.26 -20.88 -21.88
C SER A 280 -13.71 -21.79 -20.73
N LEU A 281 -13.42 -21.44 -19.48
CA LEU A 281 -13.91 -22.17 -18.30
C LEU A 281 -15.34 -21.79 -17.89
N TYR A 282 -15.91 -20.74 -18.50
CA TYR A 282 -17.19 -20.14 -18.14
C TYR A 282 -18.06 -19.92 -19.39
#